data_AF-A0A2J6RNS7-F1
#
_entry.id   AF-A0A2J6RNS7-F1
#
_cell.length_a   1.000
_cell.length_b   1.000
_cell.length_c   1.000
_cell.angle_alpha   90.00
_cell.angle_beta   90.00
_cell.angle_gamma   90.00
#
_symmetry.space_group_name_H-M   'P 1'
#
loop_
_entity.id
_entity.type
_entity.pdbx_description
1 polymer ?
#
loop_
_entity_poly.entity_id
_entity_poly.type
_entity_poly.pdbx_seq_one_letter_code
_entity_poly.pdbx_strand_id
1 'polypeptide(L)'
;MNYTPPVFEPVVYIPADWRDYMRNLPVQAIHAVGHDPIPGGANHWCFYLQTDQQASVRVDMIPSYSQPSTVLAGGSKGNMVISYLQSPYSDSATWVETMALCENLTVGFLLDYIVASNSHRFEFDGSGQGCRTWISDQIELLSNAQYITSPVTTVLDAIHLAYPSRNPVALTPGAYY
;
A
#
# COMPACT_ATOMS: atom_id res chain seq x y z
N MET A 1 -21.71 13.59 29.91
CA MET A 1 -20.73 12.50 29.72
C MET A 1 -19.67 13.02 28.78
N ASN A 2 -18.42 13.12 29.24
CA ASN A 2 -17.29 13.46 28.36
C ASN A 2 -16.81 12.15 27.74
N TYR A 3 -17.32 11.83 26.55
CA TYR A 3 -16.81 10.73 25.75
C TYR A 3 -15.58 11.23 24.99
N THR A 4 -14.42 10.64 25.29
CA THR A 4 -13.24 10.77 24.44
C THR A 4 -13.25 9.57 23.50
N PRO A 5 -13.41 9.75 22.19
CA PRO A 5 -13.31 8.64 21.25
C PRO A 5 -11.93 7.99 21.34
N PRO A 6 -11.83 6.66 21.11
CA PRO A 6 -10.56 5.98 21.03
C PRO A 6 -9.67 6.61 19.95
N VAL A 7 -8.36 6.56 20.17
CA VAL A 7 -7.37 7.01 19.19
C VAL A 7 -7.52 6.17 17.91
N PHE A 8 -7.48 6.83 16.75
CA PHE A 8 -7.53 6.16 15.47
C PHE A 8 -6.23 5.38 15.23
N GLU A 9 -6.34 4.06 15.10
CA GLU A 9 -5.24 3.15 14.82
C GLU A 9 -5.26 2.77 13.33
N PRO A 10 -4.41 3.38 12.48
CA PRO A 10 -4.48 3.21 11.03
C PRO A 10 -3.95 1.85 10.54
N VAL A 11 -3.20 1.11 11.36
CA VAL A 11 -2.56 -0.15 10.95
C VAL A 11 -3.41 -1.34 11.38
N VAL A 12 -3.96 -2.08 10.42
CA VAL A 12 -4.92 -3.16 10.66
C VAL A 12 -4.40 -4.47 10.09
N TYR A 13 -4.39 -5.53 10.90
CA TYR A 13 -3.99 -6.88 10.47
C TYR A 13 -5.23 -7.75 10.24
N ILE A 14 -5.24 -8.51 9.13
CA ILE A 14 -6.31 -9.43 8.78
C ILE A 14 -5.72 -10.80 8.38
N PRO A 15 -5.98 -11.87 9.16
CA PRO A 15 -6.61 -11.86 10.48
C PRO A 15 -5.71 -11.21 11.54
N ALA A 16 -6.30 -10.60 12.57
CA ALA A 16 -5.56 -9.85 13.59
C ALA A 16 -4.59 -10.72 14.38
N ASP A 17 -5.00 -11.94 14.73
CA ASP A 17 -4.20 -12.89 15.50
C ASP A 17 -2.96 -13.41 14.75
N TRP A 18 -2.86 -13.14 13.43
CA TRP A 18 -1.71 -13.53 12.62
C TRP A 18 -0.67 -12.42 12.49
N ARG A 19 -0.82 -11.30 13.20
CA ARG A 19 0.12 -10.19 13.17
C ARG A 19 1.57 -10.64 13.32
N ASP A 20 1.89 -11.39 14.38
CA ASP A 20 3.26 -11.79 14.67
C ASP A 20 3.76 -12.84 13.66
N TYR A 21 2.88 -13.73 13.22
CA TYR A 21 3.20 -14.70 12.16
C TYR A 21 3.58 -13.97 10.87
N MET A 22 2.72 -13.09 10.35
CA MET A 22 2.94 -12.34 9.12
C MET A 22 4.23 -11.54 9.17
N ARG A 23 4.49 -10.84 10.29
CA ARG A 23 5.67 -9.99 10.46
C ARG A 23 7.00 -10.76 10.44
N ASN A 24 6.99 -12.02 10.85
CA ASN A 24 8.20 -12.87 10.86
C ASN A 24 8.49 -13.54 9.51
N LEU A 25 7.59 -13.43 8.52
CA LEU A 25 7.82 -14.03 7.22
C LEU A 25 8.93 -13.30 6.46
N PRO A 26 9.85 -14.03 5.80
CA PRO A 26 10.83 -13.44 4.90
C PRO A 26 10.13 -12.86 3.66
N VAL A 27 10.72 -11.86 3.02
CA VAL A 27 10.20 -11.29 1.78
C VAL A 27 11.17 -11.58 0.63
N GLN A 28 10.65 -12.21 -0.42
CA GLN A 28 11.41 -12.58 -1.62
C GLN A 28 11.37 -11.47 -2.68
N ALA A 29 10.23 -10.78 -2.79
CA ALA A 29 10.02 -9.67 -3.71
C ALA A 29 8.86 -8.79 -3.23
N ILE A 30 8.79 -7.56 -3.78
CA ILE A 30 7.60 -6.72 -3.68
C ILE A 30 6.93 -6.67 -5.06
N HIS A 31 5.65 -7.00 -5.12
CA HIS A 31 4.83 -6.72 -6.29
C HIS A 31 4.00 -5.46 -6.06
N ALA A 32 4.16 -4.45 -6.91
CA ALA A 32 3.21 -3.36 -7.03
C ALA A 32 2.12 -3.80 -8.02
N VAL A 33 0.88 -3.89 -7.55
CA VAL A 33 -0.21 -4.51 -8.32
C VAL A 33 -1.34 -3.53 -8.53
N GLY A 34 -1.70 -3.32 -9.79
CA GLY A 34 -2.90 -2.60 -10.20
C GLY A 34 -4.08 -3.56 -10.35
N HIS A 35 -5.11 -3.40 -9.53
CA HIS A 35 -6.37 -4.15 -9.62
C HIS A 35 -7.34 -3.52 -10.63
N ASP A 36 -8.50 -4.15 -10.80
CA ASP A 36 -9.58 -3.61 -11.62
C ASP A 36 -9.85 -2.11 -11.33
N PRO A 37 -10.18 -1.31 -12.36
CA PRO A 37 -10.54 0.08 -12.17
C PRO A 37 -11.70 0.25 -11.19
N ILE A 38 -11.58 1.23 -10.28
CA ILE A 38 -12.69 1.60 -9.40
C ILE A 38 -13.64 2.57 -10.12
N PRO A 39 -14.96 2.57 -9.81
CA PRO A 39 -15.91 3.51 -10.40
C PRO A 39 -15.46 4.97 -10.23
N GLY A 40 -15.35 5.72 -11.33
CA GLY A 40 -14.92 7.12 -11.31
C GLY A 40 -13.43 7.36 -11.08
N GLY A 41 -12.63 6.29 -10.92
CA GLY A 41 -11.18 6.33 -10.84
C GLY A 41 -10.53 5.43 -11.90
N ALA A 42 -9.23 5.20 -11.77
CA ALA A 42 -8.56 4.13 -12.51
C ALA A 42 -8.22 2.97 -11.55
N ASN A 43 -7.15 2.22 -11.79
CA ASN A 43 -6.83 1.03 -11.00
C ASN A 43 -6.56 1.37 -9.54
N HIS A 44 -7.04 0.52 -8.63
CA HIS A 44 -6.57 0.50 -7.24
C HIS A 44 -5.20 -0.16 -7.19
N TRP A 45 -4.25 0.43 -6.46
CA TRP A 45 -2.89 -0.09 -6.33
C TRP A 45 -2.59 -0.46 -4.89
N CYS A 46 -1.98 -1.64 -4.71
CA CYS A 46 -1.46 -2.09 -3.42
C CYS A 46 -0.17 -2.90 -3.60
N PHE A 47 0.52 -3.17 -2.50
CA PHE A 47 1.68 -4.07 -2.52
C PHE A 47 1.31 -5.49 -2.14
N TYR A 48 2.02 -6.44 -2.73
CA TYR A 48 2.09 -7.81 -2.26
C TYR A 48 3.55 -8.13 -1.93
N LEU A 49 3.84 -8.35 -0.67
CA LEU A 49 5.14 -8.79 -0.19
C LEU A 49 5.18 -10.31 -0.35
N GLN A 50 5.84 -10.80 -1.39
CA GLN A 50 5.91 -12.23 -1.67
C GLN A 50 6.72 -12.92 -0.58
N THR A 51 6.10 -13.87 0.13
CA THR A 51 6.76 -14.59 1.25
C THR A 51 7.25 -15.97 0.82
N ASP A 52 6.57 -16.58 -0.15
CA ASP A 52 7.02 -17.79 -0.86
C ASP A 52 6.41 -17.84 -2.29
N GLN A 53 6.56 -18.95 -3.00
CA GLN A 53 6.06 -19.10 -4.37
C GLN A 53 4.52 -19.03 -4.50
N GLN A 54 3.79 -19.26 -3.41
CA GLN A 54 2.33 -19.38 -3.38
C GLN A 54 1.69 -18.50 -2.29
N ALA A 55 2.44 -17.61 -1.64
CA ALA A 55 1.92 -16.78 -0.57
C ALA A 55 2.52 -15.38 -0.56
N SER A 56 1.73 -14.45 -0.04
CA SER A 56 2.14 -13.07 0.14
C SER A 56 1.47 -12.44 1.36
N VAL A 57 2.05 -11.33 1.82
CA VAL A 57 1.38 -10.38 2.70
C VAL A 57 1.05 -9.15 1.87
N ARG A 58 -0.24 -8.91 1.66
CA ARG A 58 -0.74 -7.70 1.01
C ARG A 58 -0.65 -6.52 1.97
N VAL A 59 -0.15 -5.38 1.48
CA VAL A 59 -0.17 -4.10 2.17
C VAL A 59 -1.01 -3.14 1.34
N ASP A 60 -2.20 -2.83 1.84
CA ASP A 60 -3.24 -2.11 1.12
C ASP A 60 -3.62 -0.84 1.88
N MET A 61 -3.31 0.32 1.30
CA MET A 61 -3.72 1.60 1.86
C MET A 61 -5.08 1.96 1.28
N ILE A 62 -6.11 2.01 2.14
CA ILE A 62 -7.50 2.28 1.75
C ILE A 62 -8.11 3.42 2.58
N PRO A 63 -9.04 4.21 2.04
CA PRO A 63 -9.76 5.22 2.81
C PRO A 63 -10.59 4.59 3.94
N SER A 64 -10.59 5.22 5.11
CA SER A 64 -11.41 4.78 6.24
C SER A 64 -12.88 5.14 6.09
N TYR A 65 -13.19 6.23 5.36
CA TYR A 65 -14.51 6.89 5.24
C TYR A 65 -15.22 7.26 6.56
N SER A 66 -14.64 6.90 7.69
CA SER A 66 -15.22 7.00 9.03
C SER A 66 -14.44 7.95 9.92
N GLN A 67 -13.14 8.10 9.66
CA GLN A 67 -12.29 9.07 10.34
C GLN A 67 -12.02 10.25 9.39
N PRO A 68 -12.56 11.45 9.66
CA PRO A 68 -12.36 12.62 8.81
C PRO A 68 -10.88 12.96 8.65
N SER A 69 -10.51 13.37 7.44
CA SER A 69 -9.21 13.94 7.12
C SER A 69 -9.00 15.24 7.90
N THR A 70 -7.74 15.50 8.26
CA THR A 70 -7.29 16.72 8.93
C THR A 70 -6.58 17.69 7.99
N VAL A 71 -6.21 17.24 6.80
CA VAL A 71 -5.48 18.00 5.78
C VAL A 71 -6.32 18.27 4.53
N LEU A 72 -7.06 17.27 4.04
CA LEU A 72 -7.86 17.31 2.82
C LEU A 72 -9.35 17.51 3.13
N ALA A 73 -9.89 18.67 2.77
CA ALA A 73 -11.29 18.98 3.00
C ALA A 73 -12.22 17.95 2.34
N GLY A 74 -13.14 17.38 3.13
CA GLY A 74 -14.07 16.34 2.69
C GLY A 74 -13.46 14.95 2.54
N GLY A 75 -12.15 14.79 2.81
CA GLY A 75 -11.44 13.52 2.75
C GLY A 75 -11.59 12.66 4.02
N SER A 76 -10.87 11.54 4.04
CA SER A 76 -10.78 10.66 5.20
C SER A 76 -9.37 10.15 5.44
N LYS A 77 -9.05 9.79 6.68
CA LYS A 77 -7.78 9.11 6.99
C LYS A 77 -7.73 7.73 6.34
N GLY A 78 -6.53 7.27 6.03
CA GLY A 78 -6.27 5.94 5.48
C GLY A 78 -6.12 4.88 6.56
N ASN A 79 -6.49 3.66 6.20
CA ASN A 79 -6.13 2.43 6.89
C ASN A 79 -5.07 1.70 6.07
N MET A 80 -3.92 1.40 6.68
CA MET A 80 -2.94 0.46 6.16
C MET A 80 -3.36 -0.96 6.57
N VAL A 81 -4.04 -1.66 5.66
CA VAL A 81 -4.54 -3.01 5.86
C VAL A 81 -3.50 -4.03 5.42
N ILE A 82 -3.11 -4.91 6.34
CA ILE A 82 -2.10 -5.94 6.15
C ILE A 82 -2.80 -7.29 6.17
N SER A 83 -2.74 -8.03 5.06
CA SER A 83 -3.49 -9.28 4.91
C SER A 83 -2.62 -10.42 4.42
N TYR A 84 -2.70 -11.59 5.04
CA TYR A 84 -2.06 -12.80 4.52
C TYR A 84 -2.90 -13.42 3.40
N LEU A 85 -2.25 -13.84 2.32
CA LEU A 85 -2.89 -14.45 1.17
C LEU A 85 -2.11 -15.70 0.73
N GLN A 86 -2.84 -16.75 0.35
CA GLN A 86 -2.29 -17.96 -0.27
C GLN A 86 -2.21 -17.80 -1.80
N SER A 87 -1.68 -16.65 -2.23
CA SER A 87 -1.28 -16.40 -3.61
C SER A 87 -0.17 -15.33 -3.63
N PRO A 88 0.68 -15.27 -4.67
CA PRO A 88 1.66 -14.19 -4.79
C PRO A 88 1.00 -12.82 -5.01
N TYR A 89 -0.18 -12.80 -5.65
CA TYR A 89 -1.08 -11.65 -5.78
C TYR A 89 -2.50 -12.11 -6.15
N SER A 90 -3.48 -11.21 -6.13
CA SER A 90 -4.89 -11.51 -6.46
C SER A 90 -5.10 -11.86 -7.94
N ASP A 91 -6.07 -12.72 -8.24
CA ASP A 91 -6.55 -13.00 -9.61
C ASP A 91 -7.17 -11.79 -10.30
N SER A 92 -7.59 -10.78 -9.53
CA SER A 92 -8.06 -9.47 -10.05
C SER A 92 -6.92 -8.52 -10.43
N ALA A 93 -5.67 -9.00 -10.50
CA ALA A 93 -4.54 -8.21 -10.97
C ALA A 93 -4.68 -7.92 -12.47
N THR A 94 -4.73 -6.64 -12.82
CA THR A 94 -4.71 -6.15 -14.21
C THR A 94 -3.31 -5.79 -14.67
N TRP A 95 -2.42 -5.47 -13.73
CA TRP A 95 -1.02 -5.20 -13.96
C TRP A 95 -0.18 -5.57 -12.75
N VAL A 96 1.03 -6.06 -12.97
CA VAL A 96 1.97 -6.44 -11.92
C VAL A 96 3.37 -5.98 -12.30
N GLU A 97 4.00 -5.24 -11.41
CA GLU A 97 5.41 -4.88 -11.49
C GLU A 97 6.15 -5.47 -10.30
N THR A 98 7.26 -6.15 -10.55
CA THR A 98 8.03 -6.85 -9.52
C THR A 98 9.33 -6.12 -9.23
N MET A 99 9.58 -5.86 -7.96
CA MET A 99 10.80 -5.22 -7.46
C MET A 99 11.62 -6.24 -6.65
N ALA A 100 12.91 -6.30 -6.96
CA ALA A 100 13.87 -7.11 -6.22
C ALA A 100 14.30 -6.38 -4.94
N LEU A 101 14.52 -7.16 -3.87
CA LEU A 101 14.92 -6.65 -2.56
C LEU A 101 16.36 -7.02 -2.21
N CYS A 102 16.91 -6.37 -1.18
CA CYS A 102 18.09 -6.92 -0.50
C CYS A 102 17.74 -8.20 0.27
N GLU A 103 18.74 -9.05 0.49
CA GLU A 103 18.52 -10.33 1.18
C GLU A 103 18.15 -10.13 2.66
N ASN A 104 17.50 -11.15 3.23
CA ASN A 104 17.17 -11.26 4.66
C ASN A 104 16.21 -10.19 5.22
N LEU A 105 15.37 -9.58 4.38
CA LEU A 105 14.28 -8.74 4.84
C LEU A 105 13.07 -9.56 5.28
N THR A 106 12.37 -9.07 6.31
CA THR A 106 11.08 -9.60 6.75
C THR A 106 9.94 -8.61 6.48
N VAL A 107 8.71 -9.12 6.47
CA VAL A 107 7.51 -8.29 6.38
C VAL A 107 7.49 -7.25 7.50
N GLY A 108 7.80 -7.67 8.73
CA GLY A 108 7.84 -6.78 9.89
C GLY A 108 8.84 -5.64 9.72
N PHE A 109 10.02 -5.93 9.19
CA PHE A 109 11.04 -4.91 8.92
C PHE A 109 10.54 -3.84 7.95
N LEU A 110 9.96 -4.24 6.81
CA LEU A 110 9.45 -3.30 5.81
C LEU A 110 8.29 -2.45 6.35
N LEU A 111 7.36 -3.09 7.08
CA LEU A 111 6.24 -2.39 7.72
C LEU A 111 6.71 -1.41 8.78
N ASP A 112 7.69 -1.79 9.61
CA ASP A 112 8.24 -0.90 10.64
C ASP A 112 8.94 0.30 10.02
N TYR A 113 9.60 0.14 8.88
CA TYR A 113 10.22 1.24 8.17
C TYR A 113 9.19 2.26 7.66
N ILE A 114 8.09 1.78 7.05
CA ILE A 114 6.95 2.61 6.61
C ILE A 114 6.27 3.30 7.82
N VAL A 115 6.20 2.62 8.96
CA VAL A 115 5.60 3.19 10.17
C VAL A 115 6.52 4.27 10.76
N ALA A 116 7.83 3.99 10.86
CA ALA A 116 8.83 4.91 11.39
C ALA A 116 8.98 6.19 10.55
N SER A 117 8.72 6.13 9.25
CA SER A 117 8.67 7.31 8.36
C SER A 117 7.38 8.12 8.48
N ASN A 118 6.43 7.71 9.34
CA ASN A 118 5.05 8.21 9.40
C ASN A 118 4.24 8.00 8.11
N SER A 119 4.71 7.20 7.16
CA SER A 119 4.02 7.00 5.88
C SER A 119 2.71 6.21 6.01
N HIS A 120 2.50 5.51 7.12
CA HIS A 120 1.20 4.93 7.49
C HIS A 120 0.13 5.98 7.87
N ARG A 121 0.52 7.22 8.18
CA ARG A 121 -0.38 8.33 8.52
C ARG A 121 -0.76 9.10 7.26
N PHE A 122 -1.52 8.44 6.39
CA PHE A 122 -1.97 8.97 5.11
C PHE A 122 -3.46 9.36 5.14
N GLU A 123 -3.86 10.28 4.29
CA GLU A 123 -5.23 10.73 4.10
C GLU A 123 -5.59 10.76 2.61
N PHE A 124 -6.81 10.33 2.31
CA PHE A 124 -7.41 10.27 0.99
C PHE A 124 -8.30 11.50 0.75
N ASP A 125 -8.47 11.86 -0.52
CA ASP A 125 -9.45 12.88 -0.92
C ASP A 125 -10.91 12.43 -0.66
N GLY A 126 -11.87 13.34 -0.91
CA GLY A 126 -13.29 13.05 -0.72
C GLY A 126 -13.87 11.99 -1.66
N SER A 127 -13.14 11.62 -2.71
CA SER A 127 -13.48 10.53 -3.63
C SER A 127 -12.81 9.21 -3.24
N GLY A 128 -12.02 9.18 -2.16
CA GLY A 128 -11.26 8.00 -1.75
C GLY A 128 -10.04 7.71 -2.63
N GLN A 129 -9.54 8.70 -3.36
CA GLN A 129 -8.37 8.56 -4.22
C GLN A 129 -7.09 8.98 -3.48
N GLY A 130 -5.97 8.34 -3.84
CA GLY A 130 -4.67 8.58 -3.22
C GLY A 130 -3.78 7.33 -3.12
N CYS A 131 -4.32 6.13 -3.36
CA CYS A 131 -3.56 4.88 -3.25
C CYS A 131 -2.33 4.86 -4.17
N ARG A 132 -2.44 5.38 -5.40
CA ARG A 132 -1.30 5.50 -6.32
C ARG A 132 -0.18 6.37 -5.76
N THR A 133 -0.52 7.54 -5.21
CA THR A 133 0.45 8.44 -4.58
C THR A 133 1.14 7.73 -3.43
N TRP A 134 0.37 7.09 -2.55
CA TRP A 134 0.94 6.35 -1.42
C TRP A 134 1.90 5.23 -1.87
N ILE A 135 1.54 4.48 -2.92
CA ILE A 135 2.38 3.42 -3.49
C ILE A 135 3.67 3.99 -4.08
N SER A 136 3.59 5.05 -4.89
CA SER A 136 4.77 5.72 -5.44
C SER A 136 5.71 6.20 -4.34
N ASP A 137 5.17 6.85 -3.31
CA ASP A 137 5.95 7.36 -2.18
C ASP A 137 6.66 6.22 -1.42
N GLN A 138 5.99 5.07 -1.24
CA GLN A 138 6.60 3.92 -0.57
C GLN A 138 7.71 3.27 -1.42
N ILE A 139 7.54 3.21 -2.74
CA ILE A 139 8.59 2.72 -3.65
C ILE A 139 9.83 3.62 -3.53
N GLU A 140 9.65 4.94 -3.58
CA GLU A 140 10.75 5.88 -3.43
C GLU A 140 11.39 5.78 -2.05
N LEU A 141 10.59 5.71 -0.98
CA LEU A 141 11.07 5.55 0.40
C LEU A 141 11.96 4.32 0.57
N LEU A 142 11.52 3.16 0.08
CA LEU A 142 12.25 1.89 0.19
C LEU A 142 13.47 1.82 -0.75
N SER A 143 13.37 2.44 -1.93
CA SER A 143 14.47 2.55 -2.89
C SER A 143 15.59 3.46 -2.36
N ASN A 144 15.24 4.63 -1.81
CA ASN A 144 16.20 5.56 -1.20
C ASN A 144 16.92 4.95 0.01
N ALA A 145 16.24 4.05 0.73
CA ALA A 145 16.82 3.27 1.82
C ALA A 145 17.67 2.07 1.34
N GLN A 146 17.76 1.85 0.03
CA GLN A 146 18.47 0.74 -0.62
C GLN A 146 17.91 -0.65 -0.27
N TYR A 147 16.65 -0.73 0.17
CA TYR A 147 15.97 -2.01 0.39
C TYR A 147 15.44 -2.61 -0.91
N ILE A 148 15.05 -1.77 -1.87
CA ILE A 148 14.79 -2.17 -3.25
C ILE A 148 16.09 -2.06 -4.05
N THR A 149 16.50 -3.15 -4.71
CA THR A 149 17.77 -3.25 -5.44
C THR A 149 17.60 -3.16 -6.96
N SER A 150 16.40 -3.47 -7.47
CA SER A 150 16.06 -3.26 -8.88
C SER A 150 15.76 -1.78 -9.18
N PRO A 151 15.99 -1.30 -10.42
CA PRO A 151 15.50 0.00 -10.85
C PRO A 151 13.97 0.12 -10.66
N VAL A 152 13.52 1.26 -10.13
CA VAL A 152 12.09 1.50 -9.82
C VAL A 152 11.35 2.32 -10.88
N THR A 153 12.05 2.87 -11.87
CA THR A 153 11.47 3.80 -12.86
C THR A 153 10.33 3.17 -13.65
N THR A 154 10.46 1.90 -14.06
CA THR A 154 9.40 1.19 -14.79
C THR A 154 8.14 1.00 -13.95
N VAL A 155 8.30 0.78 -12.65
CA VAL A 155 7.19 0.61 -11.71
C VAL A 155 6.47 1.93 -11.48
N LEU A 156 7.22 3.01 -11.28
CA LEU A 156 6.68 4.35 -11.14
C LEU A 156 5.93 4.77 -12.41
N ASP A 157 6.52 4.56 -13.60
CA ASP A 157 5.87 4.83 -14.88
C ASP A 157 4.55 4.05 -15.05
N ALA A 158 4.52 2.78 -14.62
CA ALA A 158 3.31 1.96 -14.68
C ALA A 158 2.17 2.52 -13.81
N ILE A 159 2.46 3.05 -12.62
CA ILE A 159 1.46 3.62 -11.71
C ILE A 159 0.74 4.82 -12.35
N HIS A 160 1.41 5.54 -13.24
CA HIS A 160 0.85 6.66 -14.03
C HIS A 160 -0.05 6.23 -15.19
N LEU A 161 -0.36 4.94 -15.32
CA LEU A 161 -1.26 4.42 -16.36
C LEU A 161 -2.54 3.83 -15.77
N ALA A 162 -3.61 3.87 -16.56
CA ALA A 162 -4.80 3.06 -16.37
C ALA A 162 -4.64 1.73 -17.10
N TYR A 163 -5.06 0.63 -16.50
CA TYR A 163 -5.06 -0.70 -17.09
C TYR A 163 -6.48 -1.23 -17.22
N PRO A 164 -6.80 -1.94 -18.32
CA PRO A 164 -5.87 -2.41 -19.35
C PRO A 164 -5.54 -1.41 -20.48
N SER A 165 -6.16 -0.22 -20.51
CA SER A 165 -6.08 0.72 -21.65
C SER A 165 -4.71 1.34 -21.89
N ARG A 166 -3.86 1.40 -20.86
CA ARG A 166 -2.57 2.11 -20.78
C ARG A 166 -2.67 3.60 -21.09
N ASN A 167 -3.82 4.19 -20.79
CA ASN A 167 -3.99 5.64 -20.89
C ASN A 167 -3.29 6.33 -19.72
N PRO A 168 -2.60 7.46 -19.94
CA PRO A 168 -2.01 8.24 -18.86
C PRO A 168 -3.06 8.72 -17.85
N VAL A 169 -2.72 8.63 -16.57
CA VAL A 169 -3.53 9.10 -15.44
C VAL A 169 -2.62 9.91 -14.52
N ALA A 170 -3.06 11.13 -14.19
CA ALA A 170 -2.37 11.93 -13.19
C ALA A 170 -2.52 11.29 -11.81
N LEU A 171 -1.48 11.39 -10.97
CA LEU A 171 -1.61 11.03 -9.57
C LEU A 171 -2.63 11.95 -8.91
N THR A 172 -3.56 11.34 -8.20
CA THR A 172 -4.51 12.08 -7.38
C THR A 172 -3.87 12.45 -6.05
N PRO A 173 -4.13 13.66 -5.53
CA PRO A 173 -3.52 14.09 -4.28
C PRO A 173 -3.92 13.16 -3.12
N GLY A 174 -2.94 12.77 -2.33
CA GLY A 174 -3.13 12.35 -0.94
C GLY A 174 -2.24 13.19 -0.04
N ALA A 175 -2.43 13.07 1.27
CA ALA A 175 -1.68 13.87 2.23
C ALA A 175 -1.22 13.05 3.44
N TYR A 176 -0.14 13.47 4.07
CA TYR A 176 0.34 12.91 5.34
C TYR A 176 0.03 13.85 6.51
N TYR A 177 -0.16 13.32 7.72
CA TYR A 177 -0.52 14.07 8.93
C TYR A 177 0.28 13.64 10.17
#